data_AF-A0A2N2FG29-F1
#
_entry.id   AF-A0A2N2FG29-F1
#
_cell.length_a   1.000
_cell.length_b   1.000
_cell.length_c   1.000
_cell.angle_alpha   90.00
_cell.angle_beta   90.00
_cell.angle_gamma   90.00
#
_symmetry.space_group_name_H-M   'P 1'
#
loop_
_entity.id
_entity.type
_entity.pdbx_description
1 polymer ?
#
loop_
_entity_poly.entity_id
_entity_poly.type
_entity_poly.pdbx_seq_one_letter_code
_entity_poly.pdbx_strand_id
1 'polypeptide(L)'
;KIIKKEISYSQAVYQSHLIIEMIYDLVILKHINSFKTIDLLVEAINFTEKNKMNEFSATMNWLYDLEGNEITEVMKSALCFITKESMEGLMNIEGRINLYKDKFGLQSNERLFYDVLKNLFQQAIDLIDDDELFFLETMQVIKNYSSLPAFKQLF
;
A
#
# COMPACT_ATOMS: atom_id res chain seq x y z
N LYS A 1 5.10 -3.12 -31.29
CA LYS A 1 5.50 -4.51 -30.94
C LYS A 1 6.28 -4.45 -29.61
N ILE A 2 5.65 -4.74 -28.48
CA ILE A 2 6.22 -4.55 -27.12
C ILE A 2 7.10 -5.76 -26.67
N ILE A 3 7.03 -6.89 -27.38
CA ILE A 3 7.56 -8.20 -26.97
C ILE A 3 9.09 -8.38 -27.21
N LYS A 4 9.88 -7.33 -27.43
CA LYS A 4 11.33 -7.45 -27.72
C LYS A 4 12.26 -6.61 -26.84
N LYS A 5 11.73 -5.99 -25.78
CA LYS A 5 12.59 -5.26 -24.86
C LYS A 5 13.17 -6.27 -23.87
N GLU A 6 14.47 -6.55 -23.96
CA GLU A 6 15.18 -7.22 -22.88
C GLU A 6 15.03 -6.40 -21.60
N ILE A 7 14.58 -7.04 -20.54
CA ILE A 7 14.50 -6.45 -19.21
C ILE A 7 15.75 -6.85 -18.44
N SER A 8 16.37 -5.88 -17.76
CA SER A 8 17.46 -6.21 -16.84
C SER A 8 16.93 -7.03 -15.66
N TYR A 9 17.80 -7.79 -15.00
CA TYR A 9 17.44 -8.55 -13.81
C TYR A 9 16.82 -7.66 -12.72
N SER A 10 17.39 -6.48 -12.46
CA SER A 10 16.86 -5.54 -11.48
C SER A 10 15.47 -5.03 -11.84
N GLN A 11 15.21 -4.77 -13.12
CA GLN A 11 13.87 -4.41 -13.60
C GLN A 11 12.89 -5.56 -13.48
N ALA A 12 13.30 -6.80 -13.78
CA ALA A 12 12.45 -7.98 -13.61
C ALA A 12 12.05 -8.17 -12.14
N VAL A 13 13.02 -8.10 -11.22
CA VAL A 13 12.77 -8.19 -9.77
C VAL A 13 11.80 -7.09 -9.31
N TYR A 14 12.04 -5.84 -9.73
CA TYR A 14 11.16 -4.72 -9.40
C TYR A 14 9.73 -4.93 -9.91
N GLN A 15 9.57 -5.33 -11.17
CA GLN A 15 8.27 -5.58 -11.77
C GLN A 15 7.54 -6.76 -11.09
N SER A 16 8.24 -7.84 -10.76
CA SER A 16 7.67 -8.97 -10.01
C SER A 16 7.20 -8.54 -8.62
N HIS A 17 7.99 -7.72 -7.92
CA HIS A 17 7.60 -7.17 -6.63
C HIS A 17 6.32 -6.33 -6.74
N LEU A 18 6.23 -5.43 -7.72
CA LEU A 18 5.03 -4.64 -7.95
C LEU A 18 3.79 -5.49 -8.26
N ILE A 19 3.94 -6.57 -9.03
CA ILE A 19 2.83 -7.50 -9.32
C ILE A 19 2.35 -8.17 -8.02
N ILE A 20 3.26 -8.58 -7.14
CA ILE A 20 2.90 -9.19 -5.85
C ILE A 20 2.20 -8.18 -4.95
N GLU A 21 2.74 -6.97 -4.82
CA GLU A 21 2.10 -5.88 -4.04
C GLU A 21 0.69 -5.60 -4.55
N MET A 22 0.53 -5.55 -5.87
CA MET A 22 -0.74 -5.30 -6.54
C MET A 22 -1.77 -6.39 -6.24
N ILE A 23 -1.40 -7.66 -6.40
CA ILE A 23 -2.27 -8.79 -6.10
C ILE A 23 -2.72 -8.75 -4.63
N TYR A 24 -1.78 -8.50 -3.73
CA TYR A 24 -2.07 -8.41 -2.31
C TYR A 24 -3.00 -7.23 -1.98
N ASP A 25 -2.77 -6.05 -2.57
CA ASP A 25 -3.62 -4.87 -2.44
C ASP A 25 -5.07 -5.14 -2.88
N LEU A 26 -5.26 -5.95 -3.93
CA LEU A 26 -6.58 -6.31 -4.43
C LEU A 26 -7.32 -7.27 -3.50
N VAL A 27 -6.62 -8.25 -2.92
CA VAL A 27 -7.20 -9.20 -1.97
C VAL A 27 -7.55 -8.51 -0.65
N ILE A 28 -6.61 -7.73 -0.09
CA ILE A 28 -6.84 -7.06 1.21
C ILE A 28 -7.94 -6.00 1.14
N LEU A 29 -8.25 -5.46 -0.05
CA LEU A 29 -9.29 -4.45 -0.23
C LEU A 29 -10.66 -4.91 0.32
N LYS A 30 -11.01 -6.18 0.12
CA LYS A 30 -12.25 -6.77 0.67
C LYS A 30 -12.27 -6.71 2.19
N HIS A 31 -11.14 -7.02 2.84
CA HIS A 31 -10.99 -6.94 4.29
C HIS A 31 -10.98 -5.48 4.79
N ILE A 32 -10.31 -4.57 4.09
CA ILE A 32 -10.28 -3.16 4.43
C ILE A 32 -11.70 -2.59 4.48
N ASN A 33 -12.52 -2.95 3.49
CA ASN A 33 -13.92 -2.53 3.41
C ASN A 33 -14.78 -3.21 4.50
N SER A 34 -14.63 -4.51 4.72
CA SER A 34 -15.44 -5.24 5.71
C SER A 34 -15.17 -4.77 7.14
N PHE A 35 -13.92 -4.46 7.48
CA PHE A 35 -13.52 -3.97 8.79
C PHE A 35 -13.60 -2.45 8.95
N LYS A 36 -14.01 -1.71 7.90
CA LYS A 36 -13.99 -0.24 7.85
C LYS A 36 -12.63 0.33 8.28
N THR A 37 -11.56 -0.29 7.80
CA THR A 37 -10.19 0.03 8.23
C THR A 37 -9.82 1.48 7.89
N ILE A 38 -10.34 2.02 6.78
CA ILE A 38 -10.13 3.43 6.41
C ILE A 38 -10.76 4.37 7.45
N ASP A 39 -12.00 4.11 7.87
CA ASP A 39 -12.67 4.91 8.89
C ASP A 39 -11.87 4.91 10.19
N LEU A 40 -11.45 3.71 10.62
CA LEU A 40 -10.66 3.54 11.84
C LEU A 40 -9.32 4.27 11.76
N LEU A 41 -8.61 4.18 10.63
CA LEU A 41 -7.32 4.84 10.43
C LEU A 41 -7.49 6.37 10.47
N VAL A 42 -8.46 6.90 9.73
CA VAL A 42 -8.72 8.34 9.67
C VAL A 42 -9.14 8.86 11.04
N GLU A 43 -9.99 8.13 11.76
CA GLU A 43 -10.38 8.48 13.13
C GLU A 43 -9.19 8.47 14.09
N ALA A 44 -8.35 7.43 14.04
CA ALA A 44 -7.18 7.31 14.90
C ALA A 44 -6.17 8.45 14.67
N ILE A 45 -5.88 8.81 13.43
CA ILE A 45 -4.96 9.91 13.12
C ILE A 45 -5.54 11.25 13.59
N ASN A 46 -6.83 11.52 13.33
CA ASN A 46 -7.50 12.73 13.80
C ASN A 46 -7.55 12.81 15.33
N PHE A 47 -7.79 11.68 16.00
CA PHE A 47 -7.79 11.61 17.45
C PHE A 47 -6.39 11.88 18.01
N THR A 48 -5.36 11.26 17.42
CA THR A 48 -3.98 11.45 17.83
C THR A 48 -3.55 12.90 17.68
N GLU A 49 -3.86 13.54 16.56
CA GLU A 49 -3.48 14.94 16.38
C GLU A 49 -4.15 15.88 17.39
N LYS A 50 -5.44 15.70 17.64
CA LYS A 50 -6.18 16.55 18.57
C LYS A 50 -5.83 16.32 20.04
N ASN A 51 -5.51 15.08 20.43
CA ASN A 51 -5.49 14.69 21.84
C ASN A 51 -4.17 14.07 22.32
N LYS A 52 -3.33 13.55 21.42
CA LYS A 52 -2.19 12.70 21.77
C LYS A 52 -0.91 13.01 20.99
N MET A 53 -0.81 14.18 20.34
CA MET A 53 0.34 14.51 19.49
C MET A 53 1.65 14.54 20.29
N ASN A 54 1.62 15.07 21.52
CA ASN A 54 2.81 15.13 22.38
C ASN A 54 3.25 13.72 22.81
N GLU A 55 2.31 12.88 23.23
CA GLU A 55 2.61 11.49 23.62
C GLU A 55 3.08 10.66 22.43
N PHE A 56 2.46 10.84 21.25
CA PHE A 56 2.87 10.20 20.01
C PHE A 56 4.29 10.62 19.62
N SER A 57 4.57 11.93 19.66
CA SER A 57 5.89 12.50 19.36
C SER A 57 6.96 11.97 20.33
N ALA A 58 6.67 11.93 21.64
CA ALA A 58 7.57 11.34 22.63
C ALA A 58 7.82 9.84 22.38
N THR A 59 6.79 9.09 21.97
CA THR A 59 6.91 7.66 21.66
C THR A 59 7.78 7.44 20.42
N MET A 60 7.57 8.24 19.37
CA MET A 60 8.35 8.15 18.12
C MET A 60 9.80 8.58 18.33
N ASN A 61 10.05 9.61 19.14
CA ASN A 61 11.39 9.97 19.58
C ASN A 61 12.06 8.82 20.35
N TRP A 62 11.35 8.20 21.30
CA TRP A 62 11.90 7.08 22.05
C TRP A 62 12.21 5.84 21.19
N LEU A 63 11.34 5.51 20.22
CA LEU A 63 11.50 4.34 19.37
C LEU A 63 12.54 4.51 18.26
N TYR A 64 12.59 5.70 17.66
CA TYR A 64 13.30 5.94 16.39
C TYR A 64 14.27 7.13 16.45
N ASP A 65 14.47 7.75 17.61
CA ASP A 65 15.31 8.93 17.81
C ASP A 65 14.97 10.11 16.89
N LEU A 66 13.69 10.21 16.50
CA LEU A 66 13.17 11.29 15.64
C LEU A 66 12.90 12.55 16.44
N GLU A 67 13.19 13.73 15.89
CA GLU A 67 12.93 14.98 16.59
C GLU A 67 11.43 15.28 16.71
N GLY A 68 11.01 15.69 17.91
CA GLY A 68 9.58 15.83 18.21
C GLY A 68 8.83 16.88 17.39
N ASN A 69 9.55 17.93 16.96
CA ASN A 69 9.01 18.96 16.07
C ASN A 69 8.82 18.43 14.65
N GLU A 70 9.78 17.67 14.13
CA GLU A 70 9.69 17.04 12.80
C GLU A 70 8.54 16.05 12.74
N ILE A 71 8.36 15.22 13.77
CA ILE A 71 7.23 14.28 13.87
C ILE A 71 5.90 15.04 13.81
N THR A 72 5.78 16.13 14.57
CA THR A 72 4.56 16.94 14.62
C THR A 72 4.25 17.58 13.26
N GLU A 73 5.28 18.08 12.59
CA GLU A 73 5.15 18.69 11.26
C GLU A 73 4.72 17.66 10.22
N VAL A 74 5.39 16.51 10.17
CA VAL A 74 5.04 15.39 9.28
C VAL A 74 3.60 14.93 9.51
N MET A 75 3.18 14.77 10.77
CA MET A 75 1.81 14.36 11.08
C MET A 75 0.77 15.39 10.61
N LYS A 76 1.05 16.69 10.77
CA LYS A 76 0.17 17.76 10.27
C LYS A 76 0.11 17.79 8.75
N SER A 77 1.24 17.60 8.06
CA SER A 77 1.27 17.50 6.60
C SER A 77 0.52 16.26 6.11
N ALA A 78 0.71 15.11 6.77
CA ALA A 78 0.05 13.85 6.42
C ALA A 78 -1.48 13.97 6.53
N LEU A 79 -1.99 14.69 7.54
CA LEU A 79 -3.42 14.92 7.71
C LEU A 79 -4.10 15.64 6.55
N CYS A 80 -3.37 16.47 5.80
CA CYS A 80 -3.90 17.08 4.58
C CYS A 80 -4.21 16.04 3.49
N PHE A 81 -3.50 14.90 3.51
CA PHE A 81 -3.59 13.85 2.49
C PHE A 81 -4.29 12.59 2.98
N ILE A 82 -4.40 12.36 4.30
CA ILE A 82 -5.08 11.19 4.88
C ILE A 82 -6.49 11.60 5.32
N THR A 83 -7.31 11.95 4.35
CA THR A 83 -8.74 12.17 4.54
C THR A 83 -9.51 10.90 4.17
N LYS A 84 -10.74 10.76 4.67
CA LYS A 84 -11.60 9.63 4.27
C LYS A 84 -11.76 9.57 2.75
N GLU A 85 -12.09 10.70 2.13
CA GLU A 85 -12.28 10.81 0.68
C GLU A 85 -11.03 10.44 -0.12
N SER A 86 -9.88 10.95 0.26
CA SER A 86 -8.61 10.64 -0.43
C SER A 86 -8.21 9.17 -0.25
N MET A 87 -8.36 8.63 0.96
CA MET A 87 -8.08 7.22 1.22
C MET A 87 -9.07 6.30 0.49
N GLU A 88 -10.35 6.62 0.44
CA GLU A 88 -11.34 5.88 -0.36
C GLU A 88 -11.05 5.97 -1.85
N GLY A 89 -10.58 7.12 -2.34
CA GLY A 89 -10.15 7.33 -3.72
C GLY A 89 -8.92 6.51 -4.11
N LEU A 90 -7.98 6.32 -3.18
CA LEU A 90 -6.77 5.52 -3.38
C LEU A 90 -7.02 4.01 -3.19
N MET A 91 -7.77 3.66 -2.16
CA MET A 91 -8.01 2.29 -1.71
C MET A 91 -9.27 1.72 -2.38
N ASN A 92 -9.33 1.82 -3.70
CA ASN A 92 -10.31 1.15 -4.54
C ASN A 92 -9.62 0.65 -5.82
N ILE A 93 -10.33 -0.16 -6.62
CA ILE A 93 -9.76 -0.76 -7.83
C ILE A 93 -9.17 0.27 -8.81
N GLU A 94 -9.85 1.41 -9.00
CA GLU A 94 -9.40 2.47 -9.92
C GLU A 94 -8.18 3.21 -9.35
N GLY A 95 -8.19 3.54 -8.07
CA GLY A 95 -7.05 4.13 -7.36
C GLY A 95 -5.81 3.24 -7.44
N ARG A 96 -5.99 1.92 -7.25
CA ARG A 96 -4.88 0.95 -7.37
C ARG A 96 -4.38 0.80 -8.81
N ILE A 97 -5.27 0.73 -9.80
CA ILE A 97 -4.84 0.70 -11.21
C ILE A 97 -4.01 1.94 -11.56
N ASN A 98 -4.44 3.13 -11.12
CA ASN A 98 -3.69 4.37 -11.36
C ASN A 98 -2.33 4.37 -10.66
N LEU A 99 -2.27 3.94 -9.40
CA LEU A 99 -1.02 3.79 -8.65
C LEU A 99 -0.01 2.88 -9.39
N TYR A 100 -0.45 1.70 -9.80
CA TYR A 100 0.45 0.75 -10.45
C TYR A 100 0.81 1.16 -11.87
N LYS A 101 -0.11 1.79 -12.62
CA LYS A 101 0.20 2.41 -13.91
C LYS A 101 1.40 3.35 -13.77
N ASP A 102 1.39 4.20 -12.75
CA ASP A 102 2.48 5.15 -12.51
C ASP A 102 3.77 4.44 -12.06
N LYS A 103 3.69 3.46 -11.15
CA LYS A 103 4.85 2.65 -10.70
C LYS A 103 5.51 1.85 -11.84
N PHE A 104 4.73 1.37 -12.82
CA PHE A 104 5.26 0.70 -14.01
C PHE A 104 5.76 1.66 -15.09
N GLY A 105 5.66 2.98 -14.89
CA GLY A 105 6.06 4.00 -15.86
C GLY A 105 5.18 3.99 -17.12
N LEU A 106 3.94 3.54 -17.01
CA LEU A 106 3.01 3.37 -18.12
C LEU A 106 2.32 4.70 -18.41
N GLN A 107 3.00 5.58 -19.15
CA GLN A 107 2.45 6.87 -19.56
C GLN A 107 1.59 6.71 -20.82
N SER A 108 0.38 6.19 -20.66
CA SER A 108 -0.65 6.25 -21.70
C SER A 108 -1.95 6.80 -21.13
N ASN A 109 -2.41 7.89 -21.73
CA ASN A 109 -3.71 8.51 -21.44
C ASN A 109 -4.83 7.90 -22.30
N GLU A 110 -4.54 6.83 -23.04
CA GLU A 110 -5.53 6.18 -23.89
C GLU A 110 -6.48 5.34 -23.05
N ARG A 111 -7.78 5.58 -23.19
CA ARG A 111 -8.83 4.83 -22.48
C ARG A 111 -8.73 3.32 -22.69
N LEU A 112 -8.36 2.90 -23.90
CA LEU A 112 -8.10 1.50 -24.25
C LEU A 112 -7.01 0.87 -23.38
N PHE A 113 -6.00 1.64 -23.00
CA PHE A 113 -4.91 1.17 -22.16
C PHE A 113 -5.39 0.91 -20.72
N TYR A 114 -6.22 1.81 -20.19
CA TYR A 114 -6.85 1.64 -18.88
C TYR A 114 -7.77 0.42 -18.84
N ASP A 115 -8.61 0.23 -19.87
CA ASP A 115 -9.54 -0.91 -19.93
C ASP A 115 -8.78 -2.25 -20.00
N VAL A 116 -7.66 -2.30 -20.73
CA VAL A 116 -6.79 -3.48 -20.78
C VAL A 116 -6.15 -3.77 -19.42
N LEU A 117 -5.63 -2.74 -18.73
CA LEU A 117 -5.07 -2.90 -17.39
C LEU A 117 -6.13 -3.36 -16.40
N LYS A 118 -7.32 -2.76 -16.42
CA LYS A 118 -8.44 -3.16 -15.56
C LYS A 118 -8.81 -4.64 -15.77
N ASN A 119 -8.91 -5.07 -17.02
CA ASN A 119 -9.21 -6.46 -17.34
C ASN A 119 -8.10 -7.42 -16.86
N LEU A 120 -6.83 -7.02 -16.99
CA LEU A 120 -5.70 -7.79 -16.48
C LEU A 120 -5.76 -7.94 -14.96
N PHE A 121 -6.06 -6.87 -14.24
CA PHE A 121 -6.20 -6.89 -12.78
C PHE A 121 -7.38 -7.76 -12.35
N GLN A 122 -8.51 -7.66 -13.04
CA GLN A 122 -9.67 -8.49 -12.76
C GLN A 122 -9.35 -9.97 -13.00
N GLN A 123 -8.68 -10.31 -14.10
CA GLN A 123 -8.24 -11.69 -14.36
C GLN A 123 -7.26 -12.19 -13.30
N ALA A 124 -6.35 -11.34 -12.81
CA ALA A 124 -5.44 -11.70 -11.74
C ALA A 124 -6.21 -12.04 -10.45
N ILE A 125 -7.27 -11.29 -10.12
CA ILE A 125 -8.16 -11.60 -8.99
C ILE A 125 -8.89 -12.91 -9.25
N ASP A 126 -9.46 -13.10 -10.44
CA ASP A 126 -10.23 -14.30 -10.77
C ASP A 126 -9.36 -15.58 -10.76
N LEU A 127 -8.05 -15.45 -10.99
CA LEU A 127 -7.08 -16.54 -10.86
C LEU A 127 -6.75 -16.89 -9.39
N ILE A 128 -7.03 -15.99 -8.46
CA ILE A 128 -6.98 -16.26 -7.02
C ILE A 128 -8.29 -16.93 -6.66
N ASP A 129 -8.34 -18.25 -6.88
CA ASP A 129 -9.53 -19.09 -6.67
C ASP A 129 -10.10 -18.99 -5.24
N ASP A 130 -9.20 -18.82 -4.25
CA ASP A 130 -9.54 -18.64 -2.84
C ASP A 130 -8.76 -17.42 -2.27
N ASP A 131 -9.44 -16.28 -2.24
CA ASP A 131 -8.90 -15.00 -1.78
C ASP A 131 -8.57 -15.01 -0.29
N GLU A 132 -9.38 -15.69 0.52
CA GLU A 132 -9.15 -15.88 1.95
C GLU A 132 -7.92 -16.76 2.22
N LEU A 133 -7.78 -17.87 1.50
CA LEU A 133 -6.60 -18.73 1.62
C LEU A 133 -5.33 -17.98 1.22
N PHE A 134 -5.36 -17.25 0.10
CA PHE A 134 -4.24 -16.42 -0.34
C PHE A 134 -3.85 -15.39 0.73
N PHE A 135 -4.83 -14.71 1.33
CA PHE A 135 -4.61 -13.75 2.40
C PHE A 135 -3.97 -14.40 3.63
N LEU A 136 -4.53 -15.52 4.11
CA LEU A 136 -4.05 -16.22 5.30
C LEU A 136 -2.62 -16.75 5.12
N GLU A 137 -2.31 -17.35 3.97
CA GLU A 137 -0.97 -17.83 3.66
C GLU A 137 0.03 -16.68 3.56
N THR A 138 -0.34 -15.57 2.89
CA THR A 138 0.52 -14.38 2.80
C THR A 138 0.77 -13.77 4.18
N MET A 139 -0.26 -13.69 5.03
CA MET A 139 -0.12 -13.27 6.44
C MET A 139 0.82 -14.17 7.23
N GLN A 140 0.73 -15.49 7.04
CA GLN A 140 1.60 -16.41 7.73
C GLN A 140 3.06 -16.23 7.31
N VAL A 141 3.31 -16.05 6.01
CA VAL A 141 4.64 -15.76 5.48
C VAL A 141 5.18 -14.46 6.07
N ILE A 142 4.41 -13.36 6.04
CA ILE A 142 4.83 -12.06 6.59
C ILE A 142 5.17 -12.17 8.09
N LYS A 143 4.36 -12.88 8.88
CA LYS A 143 4.63 -13.13 10.31
C LYS A 143 5.91 -13.94 10.53
N ASN A 144 6.16 -14.95 9.72
CA ASN A 144 7.37 -15.77 9.80
C ASN A 144 8.64 -14.97 9.45
N TYR A 145 8.54 -14.01 8.53
CA TYR A 145 9.67 -13.13 8.18
C TYR A 145 9.88 -11.99 9.18
N SER A 146 8.83 -11.39 9.73
CA SER A 146 8.92 -10.32 10.73
C SER A 146 9.37 -10.82 12.13
N SER A 147 9.31 -12.12 12.38
CA SER A 147 9.86 -12.76 13.59
C SER A 147 11.34 -13.15 13.47
N LEU A 148 11.99 -12.92 12.31
CA LEU A 148 13.45 -13.07 12.18
C LEU A 148 14.17 -11.86 12.78
N PRO A 149 15.26 -12.04 13.56
CA PRO A 149 16.00 -10.95 14.20
C PRO A 149 16.72 -9.98 13.23
N ALA A 150 16.50 -10.11 11.92
CA ALA A 150 17.18 -9.34 10.87
C ALA A 150 16.68 -7.90 10.68
N PHE A 151 15.55 -7.52 11.29
CA PHE A 151 15.05 -6.12 11.24
C PHE A 151 15.85 -5.12 12.10
N LYS A 152 16.87 -5.57 12.85
CA LYS A 152 17.76 -4.70 13.64
C LYS A 152 18.90 -4.04 12.85
N GLN A 153 19.06 -4.29 11.55
CA GLN A 153 20.23 -3.81 10.79
C GLN A 153 19.90 -2.97 9.54
N LEU A 154 18.63 -2.66 9.27
CA LEU A 154 18.26 -1.86 8.09
C LEU A 154 17.52 -0.55 8.39
N PHE A 155 17.36 -0.20 9.67
CA PHE A 155 16.96 1.13 10.13
C PHE A 155 17.76 1.47 11.38
#